data_AF-A0A1Y5DIW4-F1
#
_entry.id   AF-A0A1Y5DIW4-F1
#
_cell.length_a   1.000
_cell.length_b   1.000
_cell.length_c   1.000
_cell.angle_alpha   90.00
_cell.angle_beta   90.00
_cell.angle_gamma   90.00
#
_symmetry.space_group_name_H-M   'P 1'
#
loop_
_entity.id
_entity.type
_entity.pdbx_description
1 polymer ?
#
loop_
_entity_poly.entity_id
_entity_poly.type
_entity_poly.pdbx_seq_one_letter_code
_entity_poly.pdbx_strand_id
1 'polypeptide(L)'
;MKSVSALVVIFSLNACTGFVAVEDKFSSSSVSSKVHVVQKSETLFSLAWRYGWDYKALASANSIGPPYLIFPGQKLNVARSTKRASGSKASASKSLTNASKANSKVTPSAYKSPKNGPTAVKRHGNLAWSWPAKGKLIARFSAKSPANKGIDIGGSLGESVTAAAAGSVVYAGSGLLGYGNLVIIKHNEQFLSAYAHNKRLLVKENQHVKAGQSIAEIGSSGTDKVKLHFEIRHQGKPVNPMLYLPKTKK
;
A
#
# COMPACT_ATOMS: atom_id res chain seq x y z
N MET A 1 -24.46 -60.86 -60.20
CA MET A 1 -23.83 -61.74 -59.18
C MET A 1 -24.61 -61.62 -57.87
N LYS A 2 -24.61 -62.67 -57.03
CA LYS A 2 -25.44 -62.86 -55.82
C LYS A 2 -24.50 -63.30 -54.67
N SER A 3 -24.76 -63.12 -53.37
CA SER A 3 -25.92 -62.56 -52.63
C SER A 3 -25.44 -61.67 -51.46
N VAL A 4 -26.37 -60.96 -50.80
CA VAL A 4 -26.16 -60.34 -49.48
C VAL A 4 -26.17 -61.42 -48.37
N SER A 5 -25.33 -61.25 -47.33
CA SER A 5 -25.56 -61.82 -46.00
C SER A 5 -25.07 -60.85 -44.92
N ALA A 6 -26.00 -60.43 -44.05
CA ALA A 6 -25.68 -59.64 -42.86
C ALA A 6 -25.45 -60.57 -41.66
N LEU A 7 -24.46 -60.28 -40.82
CA LEU A 7 -24.29 -60.94 -39.52
C LEU A 7 -24.59 -59.93 -38.41
N VAL A 8 -25.75 -60.10 -37.77
CA VAL A 8 -26.12 -59.34 -36.57
C VAL A 8 -25.65 -60.14 -35.35
N VAL A 9 -24.80 -59.53 -34.52
CA VAL A 9 -24.42 -60.08 -33.22
C VAL A 9 -24.95 -59.14 -32.14
N ILE A 10 -26.01 -59.58 -31.45
CA ILE A 10 -26.55 -58.96 -30.25
C ILE A 10 -26.09 -59.81 -29.07
N PHE A 11 -25.43 -59.19 -28.08
CA PHE A 11 -25.21 -59.80 -26.78
C PHE A 11 -25.54 -58.77 -25.70
N SER A 12 -26.42 -59.15 -24.77
CA SER A 12 -27.05 -58.24 -23.83
C SER A 12 -26.50 -58.37 -22.42
N LEU A 13 -26.32 -57.22 -21.77
CA LEU A 13 -26.46 -56.96 -20.33
C LEU A 13 -25.65 -57.81 -19.34
N ASN A 14 -24.80 -57.12 -18.58
CA ASN A 14 -24.77 -57.30 -17.14
C ASN A 14 -24.77 -55.93 -16.45
N ALA A 15 -25.58 -55.79 -15.41
CA ALA A 15 -25.73 -54.53 -14.67
C ALA A 15 -24.78 -54.51 -13.47
N CYS A 16 -24.01 -53.44 -13.32
CA CYS A 16 -23.40 -53.06 -12.06
C CYS A 16 -23.95 -51.71 -11.62
N THR A 17 -24.75 -51.72 -10.55
CA THR A 17 -25.20 -50.51 -9.85
C THR A 17 -24.01 -49.83 -9.19
N GLY A 18 -23.75 -48.56 -9.55
CA GLY A 18 -22.58 -47.82 -9.10
C GLY A 18 -22.75 -46.31 -9.25
N PHE A 19 -23.80 -45.75 -8.67
CA PHE A 19 -23.93 -44.29 -8.54
C PHE A 19 -22.88 -43.76 -7.57
N VAL A 20 -21.81 -43.17 -8.10
CA VAL A 20 -21.00 -42.20 -7.35
C VAL A 20 -20.72 -40.99 -8.25
N ALA A 21 -21.65 -40.05 -8.24
CA ALA A 21 -21.31 -38.67 -8.60
C ALA A 21 -20.50 -38.07 -7.42
N VAL A 22 -19.17 -38.22 -7.45
CA VAL A 22 -18.33 -37.25 -6.74
C VAL A 22 -18.32 -36.01 -7.61
N GLU A 23 -19.18 -35.08 -7.23
CA GLU A 23 -19.13 -33.70 -7.66
C GLU A 23 -17.76 -33.14 -7.22
N ASP A 24 -16.73 -33.23 -8.07
CA ASP A 24 -15.43 -32.57 -7.85
C ASP A 24 -15.58 -31.06 -8.10
N LYS A 25 -16.46 -30.46 -7.29
CA LYS A 25 -16.79 -29.05 -7.16
C LYS A 25 -15.68 -28.32 -6.40
N PHE A 26 -14.43 -28.75 -6.59
CA PHE A 26 -13.27 -27.91 -6.36
C PHE A 26 -13.32 -26.81 -7.40
N SER A 27 -14.03 -25.74 -7.02
CA SER A 27 -13.94 -24.43 -7.65
C SER A 27 -12.46 -24.10 -7.82
N SER A 28 -11.96 -24.31 -9.03
CA SER A 28 -10.69 -23.79 -9.49
C SER A 28 -10.87 -22.28 -9.60
N SER A 29 -10.85 -21.62 -8.44
CA SER A 29 -10.70 -20.18 -8.34
C SER A 29 -9.40 -19.86 -9.06
N SER A 30 -9.51 -19.50 -10.33
CA SER A 30 -8.38 -19.35 -11.23
C SER A 30 -7.52 -18.23 -10.67
N VAL A 31 -6.44 -18.61 -9.99
CA VAL A 31 -5.44 -17.68 -9.47
C VAL A 31 -4.71 -17.15 -10.68
N SER A 32 -5.28 -16.10 -11.28
CA SER A 32 -4.72 -15.38 -12.43
C SER A 32 -3.32 -14.93 -12.08
N SER A 33 -2.31 -15.72 -12.50
CA SER A 33 -0.93 -15.63 -12.07
C SER A 33 -0.23 -14.45 -12.72
N LYS A 34 -0.63 -13.24 -12.31
CA LYS A 34 0.02 -12.00 -12.71
C LYS A 34 1.41 -11.92 -12.08
N VAL A 35 2.42 -12.22 -12.88
CA VAL A 35 3.83 -12.06 -12.53
C VAL A 35 4.31 -10.68 -12.98
N HIS A 36 5.09 -10.00 -12.14
CA HIS A 36 5.84 -8.79 -12.46
C HIS A 36 7.33 -9.09 -12.42
N VAL A 37 8.09 -8.60 -13.40
CA VAL A 37 9.56 -8.64 -13.39
C VAL A 37 10.06 -7.31 -12.82
N VAL A 38 10.72 -7.35 -11.67
CA VAL A 38 11.23 -6.16 -10.96
C VAL A 38 12.16 -5.37 -11.88
N GLN A 39 11.92 -4.07 -12.01
CA GLN A 39 12.71 -3.14 -12.81
C GLN A 39 13.73 -2.40 -11.94
N LYS A 40 14.69 -1.73 -12.60
CA LYS A 40 15.64 -0.83 -11.92
C LYS A 40 14.88 0.28 -11.18
N SER A 41 15.26 0.55 -9.93
CA SER A 41 14.64 1.55 -9.05
C SER A 41 13.17 1.25 -8.65
N GLU A 42 12.75 -0.01 -8.69
CA GLU A 42 11.53 -0.46 -8.02
C GLU A 42 11.83 -1.04 -6.64
N THR A 43 10.94 -0.79 -5.68
CA THR A 43 11.02 -1.34 -4.32
C THR A 43 9.81 -2.23 -4.07
N LEU A 44 9.89 -3.15 -3.11
CA LEU A 44 8.73 -3.97 -2.74
C LEU A 44 7.53 -3.10 -2.32
N PHE A 45 7.82 -1.95 -1.71
CA PHE A 45 6.84 -0.92 -1.37
C PHE A 45 6.19 -0.30 -2.61
N SER A 46 6.96 0.08 -3.64
CA SER A 46 6.39 0.67 -4.86
C SER A 46 5.55 -0.35 -5.65
N LEU A 47 5.98 -1.61 -5.71
CA LEU A 47 5.21 -2.68 -6.35
C LEU A 47 3.94 -3.02 -5.58
N ALA A 48 4.02 -3.16 -4.26
CA ALA A 48 2.83 -3.32 -3.43
C ALA A 48 1.87 -2.12 -3.61
N TRP A 49 2.40 -0.90 -3.67
CA TRP A 49 1.62 0.31 -3.91
C TRP A 49 0.89 0.30 -5.25
N ARG A 50 1.59 -0.11 -6.33
CA ARG A 50 1.06 -0.20 -7.70
C ARG A 50 -0.08 -1.22 -7.82
N TYR A 51 0.10 -2.41 -7.24
CA TYR A 51 -0.89 -3.50 -7.29
C TYR A 51 -1.89 -3.47 -6.12
N GLY A 52 -1.83 -2.45 -5.25
CA GLY A 52 -2.72 -2.23 -4.12
C GLY A 52 -2.58 -3.23 -2.97
N TRP A 53 -1.47 -3.95 -2.91
CA TRP A 53 -1.14 -4.87 -1.82
C TRP A 53 -0.68 -4.12 -0.56
N ASP A 54 -0.78 -4.79 0.58
CA ASP A 54 0.12 -4.50 1.69
C ASP A 54 1.52 -5.08 1.37
N TYR A 55 2.58 -4.33 1.68
CA TYR A 55 3.94 -4.72 1.33
C TYR A 55 4.39 -6.00 2.06
N LYS A 56 3.94 -6.23 3.32
CA LYS A 56 4.23 -7.48 4.04
C LYS A 56 3.48 -8.64 3.40
N ALA A 57 2.21 -8.44 3.02
CA ALA A 57 1.42 -9.48 2.36
C ALA A 57 2.01 -9.86 0.99
N LEU A 58 2.49 -8.89 0.21
CA LEU A 58 3.22 -9.17 -1.04
C LEU A 58 4.55 -9.88 -0.77
N ALA A 59 5.26 -9.50 0.30
CA ALA A 59 6.49 -10.17 0.71
C ALA A 59 6.25 -11.65 1.03
N SER A 60 5.29 -11.94 1.90
CA SER A 60 4.91 -13.30 2.30
C SER A 60 4.42 -14.15 1.12
N ALA A 61 3.66 -13.57 0.19
CA ALA A 61 3.22 -14.25 -1.03
C ALA A 61 4.37 -14.62 -2.00
N ASN A 62 5.58 -14.10 -1.77
CA ASN A 62 6.78 -14.32 -2.56
C ASN A 62 7.97 -14.83 -1.72
N SER A 63 7.72 -15.28 -0.48
CA SER A 63 8.75 -15.76 0.47
C SER A 63 9.86 -14.75 0.79
N ILE A 64 9.58 -13.45 0.72
CA ILE A 64 10.54 -12.37 1.01
C ILE A 64 10.47 -12.00 2.50
N GLY A 65 11.56 -12.23 3.23
CA GLY A 65 11.74 -11.78 4.62
C GLY A 65 12.25 -10.34 4.74
N PRO A 66 12.29 -9.77 5.96
CA PRO A 66 13.07 -8.56 6.26
C PRO A 66 14.54 -8.74 5.82
N PRO A 67 15.22 -7.71 5.27
CA PRO A 67 14.80 -6.31 5.18
C PRO A 67 13.88 -5.96 4.00
N TYR A 68 13.21 -6.95 3.38
CA TYR A 68 12.30 -6.78 2.24
C TYR A 68 12.99 -6.33 0.94
N LEU A 69 14.25 -6.75 0.77
CA LEU A 69 15.05 -6.47 -0.41
C LEU A 69 14.55 -7.28 -1.61
N ILE A 70 14.50 -6.61 -2.78
CA ILE A 70 14.23 -7.22 -4.08
C ILE A 70 15.26 -6.71 -5.09
N PHE A 71 15.50 -7.48 -6.15
CA PHE A 71 16.52 -7.19 -7.15
C PHE A 71 15.92 -7.05 -8.56
N PRO A 72 16.46 -6.19 -9.43
CA PRO A 72 16.06 -6.15 -10.83
C PRO A 72 16.14 -7.53 -11.50
N GLY A 73 15.15 -7.87 -12.33
CA GLY A 73 15.01 -9.19 -12.96
C GLY A 73 14.28 -10.24 -12.10
N GLN A 74 14.12 -10.01 -10.79
CA GLN A 74 13.36 -10.92 -9.92
C GLN A 74 11.90 -10.99 -10.36
N LYS A 75 11.34 -12.21 -10.44
CA LYS A 75 9.92 -12.45 -10.75
C LYS A 75 9.12 -12.47 -9.46
N LEU A 76 8.11 -11.60 -9.35
CA LEU A 76 7.18 -11.54 -8.22
C LEU A 76 5.75 -11.86 -8.67
N ASN A 77 5.10 -12.77 -7.97
CA ASN A 77 3.66 -12.95 -8.06
C ASN A 77 2.95 -11.75 -7.40
N VAL A 78 2.26 -10.95 -8.22
CA VAL A 78 1.48 -9.77 -7.80
C VAL A 78 -0.03 -10.01 -7.96
N ALA A 79 -0.44 -11.26 -8.21
CA ALA A 79 -1.83 -11.69 -8.39
C ALA A 79 -2.66 -11.51 -7.11
N ARG A 80 -3.32 -10.36 -6.99
CA ARG A 80 -4.20 -10.11 -5.84
C ARG A 80 -5.45 -10.96 -5.95
N SER A 81 -5.56 -12.02 -5.13
CA SER A 81 -6.82 -12.72 -4.93
C SER A 81 -7.89 -11.72 -4.48
N THR A 82 -8.98 -11.62 -5.23
CA THR A 82 -10.11 -10.72 -4.96
C THR A 82 -11.03 -11.26 -3.86
N LYS A 83 -10.62 -12.32 -3.14
CA LYS A 83 -11.23 -12.70 -1.86
C LYS A 83 -11.14 -11.49 -0.93
N ARG A 84 -12.27 -10.77 -0.85
CA ARG A 84 -12.59 -9.75 0.14
C ARG A 84 -12.06 -10.27 1.47
N ALA A 85 -11.04 -9.63 2.02
CA ALA A 85 -10.54 -9.98 3.35
C ALA A 85 -11.63 -9.60 4.36
N SER A 86 -12.57 -10.53 4.55
CA SER A 86 -13.51 -10.58 5.67
C SER A 86 -12.67 -10.46 6.94
N GLY A 87 -13.18 -9.69 7.90
CA GLY A 87 -12.39 -9.29 9.06
C GLY A 87 -11.79 -10.51 9.77
N SER A 88 -10.46 -10.57 9.81
CA SER A 88 -9.79 -11.43 10.78
C SER A 88 -10.25 -10.96 12.16
N LYS A 89 -10.99 -11.81 12.86
CA LYS A 89 -11.55 -11.51 14.17
C LYS A 89 -10.40 -11.08 15.09
N ALA A 90 -10.54 -9.93 15.73
CA ALA A 90 -9.62 -9.53 16.78
C ALA A 90 -9.73 -10.55 17.92
N SER A 91 -8.72 -11.42 18.06
CA SER A 91 -8.59 -12.26 19.24
C SER A 91 -8.12 -11.37 20.38
N ALA A 92 -8.97 -11.21 21.39
CA ALA A 92 -8.70 -10.34 22.52
C ALA A 92 -7.89 -11.08 23.60
N SER A 93 -6.87 -10.40 24.11
CA SER A 93 -6.22 -10.63 25.41
C SER A 93 -5.56 -11.99 25.68
N LYS A 94 -4.25 -11.92 25.93
CA LYS A 94 -3.80 -12.15 27.32
C LYS A 94 -2.70 -11.16 27.69
N SER A 95 -3.00 -10.35 28.70
CA SER A 95 -1.99 -9.55 29.41
C SER A 95 -1.07 -10.48 30.19
N LEU A 96 0.23 -10.25 30.11
CA LEU A 96 1.18 -10.72 31.11
C LEU A 96 1.98 -9.53 31.62
N THR A 97 1.64 -9.14 32.83
CA THR A 97 2.49 -8.29 33.67
C THR A 97 3.79 -9.01 33.96
N ASN A 98 4.92 -8.36 33.73
CA ASN A 98 5.99 -8.39 34.73
C ASN A 98 6.89 -7.17 34.61
N ALA A 99 7.20 -6.59 35.77
CA ALA A 99 8.10 -5.46 35.89
C ALA A 99 9.51 -5.95 36.21
N SER A 100 10.52 -5.42 35.52
CA SER A 100 11.90 -5.47 35.99
C SER A 100 12.61 -4.17 35.60
N LYS A 101 13.15 -3.49 36.63
CA LYS A 101 13.93 -2.27 36.48
C LYS A 101 15.24 -2.57 35.74
N ALA A 102 15.62 -1.71 34.80
CA ALA A 102 17.01 -1.59 34.37
C ALA A 102 17.39 -0.10 34.33
N ASN A 103 18.28 0.30 35.22
CA ASN A 103 18.77 1.67 35.37
C ASN A 103 19.92 1.91 34.39
N SER A 104 19.70 2.71 33.34
CA SER A 104 20.77 3.21 32.46
C SER A 104 20.67 4.72 32.32
N LYS A 105 21.41 5.40 33.21
CA LYS A 105 21.67 6.84 33.19
C LYS A 105 22.45 7.21 31.93
N VAL A 106 21.82 7.90 30.99
CA VAL A 106 22.53 8.60 29.88
C VAL A 106 22.06 10.06 29.87
N THR A 107 23.02 10.98 29.87
CA THR A 107 22.82 12.42 30.07
C THR A 107 22.15 13.12 28.89
N PRO A 108 21.37 14.19 29.12
CA PRO A 108 20.63 14.87 28.07
C PRO A 108 21.54 15.81 27.27
N SER A 109 21.85 15.46 26.02
CA SER A 109 22.48 16.39 25.08
C SER A 109 21.44 17.37 24.53
N ALA A 110 21.60 18.65 24.86
CA ALA A 110 20.63 19.70 24.57
C ALA A 110 20.64 20.12 23.09
N TYR A 111 19.80 19.50 22.26
CA TYR A 111 19.51 20.01 20.92
C TYR A 111 18.42 21.09 20.99
N LYS A 112 18.80 22.36 20.83
CA LYS A 112 17.86 23.49 20.81
C LYS A 112 16.83 23.32 19.68
N SER A 113 15.56 23.13 20.03
CA SER A 113 14.45 23.10 19.07
C SER A 113 14.24 24.49 18.46
N PRO A 114 14.21 24.65 17.11
CA PRO A 114 13.68 25.86 16.52
C PRO A 114 12.17 25.93 16.77
N LYS A 115 11.74 26.89 17.60
CA LYS A 115 10.32 27.23 17.78
C LYS A 115 9.77 27.74 16.45
N ASN A 116 8.78 27.05 15.87
CA ASN A 116 7.87 27.64 14.89
C ASN A 116 6.54 26.87 14.84
N GLY A 117 5.49 27.49 15.39
CA GLY A 117 4.07 27.25 15.09
C GLY A 117 3.47 25.86 15.37
N PRO A 118 2.50 25.71 16.30
CA PRO A 118 1.71 24.49 16.39
C PRO A 118 0.68 24.46 15.24
N THR A 119 1.01 23.79 14.13
CA THR A 119 -0.03 23.13 13.34
C THR A 119 -0.79 22.21 14.29
N ALA A 120 -2.12 22.27 14.29
CA ALA A 120 -2.93 21.31 15.04
C ALA A 120 -2.48 19.88 14.66
N VAL A 121 -2.42 18.96 15.62
CA VAL A 121 -1.92 17.60 15.36
C VAL A 121 -2.94 16.58 15.84
N LYS A 122 -3.36 15.66 14.97
CA LYS A 122 -4.30 14.59 15.35
C LYS A 122 -3.56 13.27 15.55
N ARG A 123 -3.74 12.65 16.71
CA ARG A 123 -3.07 11.40 17.08
C ARG A 123 -3.92 10.18 16.65
N HIS A 124 -3.28 9.21 16.01
CA HIS A 124 -3.83 7.86 15.77
C HIS A 124 -2.78 6.84 16.19
N GLY A 125 -3.01 6.16 17.31
CA GLY A 125 -1.94 5.52 18.08
C GLY A 125 -0.88 6.54 18.49
N ASN A 126 0.39 6.14 18.46
CA ASN A 126 1.53 7.03 18.74
C ASN A 126 1.87 7.99 17.57
N LEU A 127 1.13 7.95 16.46
CA LEU A 127 1.45 8.73 15.27
C LEU A 127 0.65 10.04 15.25
N ALA A 128 1.37 11.15 15.14
CA ALA A 128 0.84 12.49 15.25
C ALA A 128 0.86 13.17 13.87
N TRP A 129 -0.32 13.30 13.24
CA TRP A 129 -0.46 13.75 11.85
C TRP A 129 -0.65 15.26 11.72
N SER A 130 0.05 15.87 10.77
CA SER A 130 -0.07 17.26 10.33
C SER A 130 -0.44 17.36 8.85
N TRP A 131 -0.95 18.52 8.42
CA TRP A 131 -1.16 18.81 7.00
C TRP A 131 0.18 18.87 6.25
N PRO A 132 0.29 18.27 5.05
CA PRO A 132 1.55 18.20 4.31
C PRO A 132 1.85 19.46 3.47
N ALA A 133 0.81 20.25 3.15
CA ALA A 133 0.86 21.50 2.40
C ALA A 133 -0.17 22.49 2.98
N LYS A 134 -0.03 23.79 2.67
CA LYS A 134 -0.86 24.86 3.27
C LYS A 134 -2.06 25.27 2.42
N GLY A 135 -2.06 24.97 1.12
CA GLY A 135 -3.09 25.44 0.20
C GLY A 135 -4.45 24.75 0.32
N LYS A 136 -5.37 25.09 -0.58
CA LYS A 136 -6.79 24.71 -0.50
C LYS A 136 -7.00 23.24 -0.87
N LEU A 137 -7.89 22.55 -0.15
CA LEU A 137 -8.37 21.22 -0.51
C LEU A 137 -9.26 21.31 -1.77
N ILE A 138 -8.78 20.78 -2.90
CA ILE A 138 -9.45 20.85 -4.21
C ILE A 138 -10.10 19.54 -4.66
N ALA A 139 -9.68 18.39 -4.11
CA ALA A 139 -10.40 17.13 -4.26
C ALA A 139 -10.37 16.29 -2.98
N ARG A 140 -11.43 15.52 -2.75
CA ARG A 140 -11.60 14.65 -1.58
C ARG A 140 -11.47 13.18 -1.97
N PHE A 141 -11.17 12.34 -0.97
CA PHE A 141 -11.17 10.89 -1.11
C PHE A 141 -12.52 10.37 -1.62
N SER A 142 -12.47 9.49 -2.63
CA SER A 142 -13.62 8.76 -3.16
C SER A 142 -13.21 7.33 -3.47
N ALA A 143 -13.91 6.36 -2.88
CA ALA A 143 -13.83 4.96 -3.26
C ALA A 143 -14.75 4.59 -4.45
N LYS A 144 -15.59 5.52 -4.92
CA LYS A 144 -16.48 5.36 -6.08
C LYS A 144 -15.78 5.85 -7.35
N SER A 145 -16.07 5.24 -8.50
CA SER A 145 -15.52 5.65 -9.80
C SER A 145 -16.03 7.05 -10.22
N PRO A 146 -15.16 7.95 -10.72
CA PRO A 146 -13.69 7.85 -10.74
C PRO A 146 -13.10 7.97 -9.33
N ALA A 147 -12.28 7.00 -8.94
CA ALA A 147 -11.78 6.89 -7.57
C ALA A 147 -10.63 7.87 -7.29
N ASN A 148 -10.73 8.61 -6.18
CA ASN A 148 -9.61 9.36 -5.60
C ASN A 148 -9.14 8.64 -4.33
N LYS A 149 -7.93 8.08 -4.38
CA LYS A 149 -7.33 7.28 -3.29
C LYS A 149 -6.79 8.13 -2.13
N GLY A 150 -6.80 9.45 -2.25
CA GLY A 150 -6.22 10.39 -1.29
C GLY A 150 -7.02 11.68 -1.20
N ILE A 151 -6.32 12.80 -1.12
CA ILE A 151 -6.87 14.15 -1.29
C ILE A 151 -5.96 14.94 -2.22
N ASP A 152 -6.53 15.92 -2.92
CA ASP A 152 -5.75 16.85 -3.73
C ASP A 152 -5.75 18.21 -3.02
N ILE A 153 -4.56 18.76 -2.80
CA ILE A 153 -4.32 20.06 -2.17
C ILE A 153 -3.68 20.95 -3.25
N GLY A 154 -4.39 22.01 -3.66
CA GLY A 154 -3.83 23.01 -4.57
C GLY A 154 -2.74 23.83 -3.87
N GLY A 155 -1.79 24.36 -4.64
CA GLY A 155 -0.68 25.17 -4.11
C GLY A 155 0.10 25.82 -5.25
N SER A 156 1.17 26.53 -4.91
CA SER A 156 2.04 27.18 -5.91
C SER A 156 3.13 26.24 -6.43
N LEU A 157 3.56 26.43 -7.68
CA LEU A 157 4.65 25.65 -8.27
C LEU A 157 5.95 25.93 -7.50
N GLY A 158 6.56 24.90 -6.90
CA GLY A 158 7.73 25.05 -6.02
C GLY A 158 7.40 25.23 -4.53
N GLU A 159 6.13 25.28 -4.12
CA GLU A 159 5.75 25.37 -2.70
C GLU A 159 6.23 24.11 -1.93
N SER A 160 6.71 24.29 -0.70
CA SER A 160 7.25 23.20 0.12
C SER A 160 6.17 22.17 0.49
N VAL A 161 6.44 20.90 0.19
CA VAL A 161 5.70 19.74 0.69
C VAL A 161 6.44 19.18 1.89
N THR A 162 5.72 18.94 2.98
CA THR A 162 6.26 18.46 4.25
C THR A 162 5.74 17.07 4.62
N ALA A 163 6.56 16.31 5.35
CA ALA A 163 6.16 15.00 5.86
C ALA A 163 5.03 15.15 6.90
N ALA A 164 3.87 14.54 6.60
CA ALA A 164 2.67 14.61 7.44
C ALA A 164 2.84 13.93 8.81
N ALA A 165 3.82 13.05 8.96
CA ALA A 165 4.29 12.50 10.24
C ALA A 165 5.74 12.01 10.09
N ALA A 166 6.42 11.73 11.20
CA ALA A 166 7.78 11.19 11.17
C ALA A 166 7.82 9.75 10.61
N GLY A 167 8.91 9.35 9.97
CA GLY A 167 9.04 8.01 9.38
C GLY A 167 10.32 7.81 8.56
N SER A 168 10.31 6.78 7.72
CA SER A 168 11.38 6.44 6.76
C SER A 168 10.86 6.52 5.34
N VAL A 169 11.62 7.15 4.44
CA VAL A 169 11.32 7.19 3.00
C VAL A 169 11.59 5.80 2.41
N VAL A 170 10.54 5.14 1.91
CA VAL A 170 10.58 3.79 1.30
C VAL A 170 10.44 3.81 -0.23
N TYR A 171 10.20 4.99 -0.79
CA TYR A 171 10.25 5.25 -2.22
C TYR A 171 10.49 6.75 -2.47
N ALA A 172 11.36 7.09 -3.44
CA ALA A 172 11.56 8.45 -3.91
C ALA A 172 11.94 8.45 -5.40
N GLY A 173 10.97 8.64 -6.29
CA GLY A 173 11.19 8.57 -7.74
C GLY A 173 9.93 8.80 -8.58
N SER A 174 10.01 8.49 -9.87
CA SER A 174 8.96 8.76 -10.87
C SER A 174 8.41 7.50 -11.58
N GLY A 175 8.89 6.31 -11.23
CA GLY A 175 8.52 5.03 -11.86
C GLY A 175 7.12 4.49 -11.49
N LEU A 176 6.32 5.24 -10.73
CA LEU A 176 4.93 4.90 -10.43
C LEU A 176 3.96 5.69 -11.31
N LEU A 177 3.49 5.01 -12.37
CA LEU A 177 2.55 5.56 -13.35
C LEU A 177 1.32 6.18 -12.67
N GLY A 178 0.95 7.38 -13.13
CA GLY A 178 -0.17 8.16 -12.59
C GLY A 178 0.15 8.96 -11.32
N TYR A 179 1.36 8.88 -10.77
CA TYR A 179 1.78 9.66 -9.59
C TYR A 179 2.85 10.73 -9.90
N GLY A 180 3.48 10.71 -11.07
CA GLY A 180 4.61 11.59 -11.38
C GLY A 180 5.76 11.40 -10.40
N ASN A 181 6.45 12.48 -10.04
CA ASN A 181 7.47 12.45 -8.99
C ASN A 181 6.79 12.24 -7.62
N LEU A 182 7.18 11.18 -6.93
CA LEU A 182 6.49 10.64 -5.77
C LEU A 182 7.46 10.32 -4.63
N VAL A 183 7.08 10.70 -3.40
CA VAL A 183 7.67 10.20 -2.16
C VAL A 183 6.68 9.26 -1.48
N ILE A 184 7.12 8.12 -0.97
CA ILE A 184 6.35 7.28 -0.03
C ILE A 184 7.11 7.19 1.30
N ILE A 185 6.44 7.51 2.40
CA ILE A 185 6.98 7.42 3.76
C ILE A 185 6.28 6.31 4.53
N LYS A 186 7.04 5.38 5.09
CA LYS A 186 6.59 4.41 6.10
C LYS A 186 6.71 5.05 7.48
N HIS A 187 5.60 5.18 8.18
CA HIS A 187 5.57 5.75 9.53
C HIS A 187 5.69 4.70 10.61
N ASN A 188 5.08 3.54 10.40
CA ASN A 188 5.17 2.36 11.27
C ASN A 188 4.78 1.11 10.47
N GLU A 189 4.48 0.02 11.19
CA GLU A 189 4.00 -1.26 10.65
C GLU A 189 2.73 -1.16 9.79
N GLN A 190 1.82 -0.25 10.14
CA GLN A 190 0.46 -0.19 9.60
C GLN A 190 0.25 0.99 8.65
N PHE A 191 1.00 2.09 8.81
CA PHE A 191 0.75 3.35 8.12
C PHE A 191 1.87 3.74 7.14
N LEU A 192 1.45 4.01 5.91
CA LEU A 192 2.22 4.66 4.85
C LEU A 192 1.53 5.97 4.46
N SER A 193 2.29 6.97 4.00
CA SER A 193 1.76 8.12 3.28
C SER A 193 2.49 8.34 1.96
N ALA A 194 1.82 8.95 0.99
CA ALA A 194 2.37 9.28 -0.32
C ALA A 194 2.12 10.74 -0.69
N TYR A 195 3.09 11.31 -1.39
CA TYR A 195 3.14 12.72 -1.79
C TYR A 195 3.50 12.74 -3.27
N ALA A 196 2.54 13.04 -4.13
CA ALA A 196 2.67 12.86 -5.58
C ALA A 196 2.55 14.17 -6.37
N HIS A 197 2.86 14.10 -7.67
CA HIS A 197 2.88 15.21 -8.63
C HIS A 197 3.94 16.29 -8.36
N ASN A 198 4.95 15.99 -7.54
CA ASN A 198 5.95 16.97 -7.13
C ASN A 198 6.77 17.51 -8.32
N LYS A 199 7.25 18.75 -8.21
CA LYS A 199 8.25 19.33 -9.11
C LYS A 199 9.62 18.71 -8.89
N ARG A 200 10.04 18.64 -7.62
CA ARG A 200 11.36 18.17 -7.16
C ARG A 200 11.21 17.38 -5.87
N LEU A 201 12.05 16.35 -5.70
CA LEU A 201 12.17 15.60 -4.45
C LEU A 201 13.39 16.14 -3.67
N LEU A 202 13.26 16.30 -2.36
CA LEU A 202 14.29 16.81 -1.46
C LEU A 202 14.84 15.73 -0.51
N VAL A 203 14.38 14.49 -0.69
CA VAL A 203 14.76 13.30 0.08
C VAL A 203 15.03 12.11 -0.83
N LYS A 204 15.81 11.15 -0.32
CA LYS A 204 16.14 9.89 -1.00
C LYS A 204 15.59 8.70 -0.22
N GLU A 205 15.56 7.54 -0.88
CA GLU A 205 15.20 6.26 -0.24
C GLU A 205 16.09 5.96 0.97
N ASN A 206 15.52 5.26 1.95
CA ASN A 206 16.09 4.96 3.27
C ASN A 206 16.35 6.17 4.18
N GLN A 207 16.06 7.40 3.76
CA GLN A 207 16.19 8.58 4.61
C GLN A 207 15.12 8.62 5.71
N HIS A 208 15.53 8.85 6.96
CA HIS A 208 14.60 9.19 8.05
C HIS A 208 14.18 10.66 7.98
N VAL A 209 12.90 10.92 8.25
CA VAL A 209 12.32 12.27 8.23
C VAL A 209 11.46 12.54 9.47
N LYS A 210 11.50 13.79 9.94
CA LYS A 210 10.65 14.28 11.04
C LYS A 210 9.30 14.77 10.50
N ALA A 211 8.27 14.79 11.35
CA ALA A 211 7.01 15.46 11.00
C ALA A 211 7.27 16.96 10.71
N GLY A 212 6.65 17.52 9.68
CA GLY A 212 6.87 18.90 9.23
C GLY A 212 8.18 19.17 8.50
N GLN A 213 9.08 18.17 8.36
CA GLN A 213 10.29 18.31 7.54
C GLN A 213 9.92 18.45 6.06
N SER A 214 10.55 19.38 5.34
CA SER A 214 10.39 19.49 3.88
C SER A 214 10.96 18.25 3.19
N ILE A 215 10.20 17.68 2.26
CA ILE A 215 10.53 16.43 1.56
C ILE A 215 10.44 16.55 0.03
N ALA A 216 9.68 17.52 -0.47
CA ALA A 216 9.48 17.75 -1.90
C ALA A 216 8.96 19.17 -2.14
N GLU A 217 8.76 19.51 -3.41
CA GLU A 217 8.11 20.74 -3.85
C GLU A 217 6.88 20.43 -4.70
N ILE A 218 5.78 21.16 -4.50
CA ILE A 218 4.56 21.04 -5.30
C ILE A 218 4.86 21.29 -6.78
N GLY A 219 4.24 20.48 -7.64
CA GLY A 219 4.34 20.60 -9.09
C GLY A 219 3.09 20.10 -9.78
N SER A 220 3.27 19.70 -11.04
CA SER A 220 2.23 19.13 -11.92
C SER A 220 2.72 17.86 -12.63
N SER A 221 3.71 17.15 -12.08
CA SER A 221 4.29 16.00 -12.77
C SER A 221 3.28 14.84 -12.89
N GLY A 222 3.02 14.38 -14.12
CA GLY A 222 2.03 13.32 -14.37
C GLY A 222 0.58 13.69 -14.03
N THR A 223 0.21 14.98 -14.09
CA THR A 223 -1.17 15.45 -13.87
C THR A 223 -1.47 16.73 -14.65
N ASP A 224 -2.73 17.18 -14.63
CA ASP A 224 -3.24 18.33 -15.42
C ASP A 224 -2.97 19.70 -14.78
N LYS A 225 -2.73 19.74 -13.46
CA LYS A 225 -2.72 20.98 -12.65
C LYS A 225 -1.63 20.98 -11.59
N VAL A 226 -1.24 22.16 -11.14
CA VAL A 226 -0.31 22.33 -10.02
C VAL A 226 -1.02 21.99 -8.71
N LYS A 227 -0.65 20.85 -8.10
CA LYS A 227 -1.26 20.32 -6.87
C LYS A 227 -0.36 19.28 -6.20
N LEU A 228 -0.55 19.09 -4.90
CA LEU A 228 -0.11 17.91 -4.18
C LEU A 228 -1.26 16.89 -4.16
N HIS A 229 -1.03 15.67 -4.64
CA HIS A 229 -1.89 14.53 -4.31
C HIS A 229 -1.31 13.79 -3.10
N PHE A 230 -2.11 13.66 -2.04
CA PHE A 230 -1.70 13.09 -0.76
C PHE A 230 -2.56 11.87 -0.39
N GLU A 231 -1.96 10.69 -0.29
CA GLU A 231 -2.62 9.49 0.22
C GLU A 231 -2.13 9.13 1.63
N ILE A 232 -3.03 8.55 2.43
CA ILE A 232 -2.67 7.71 3.59
C ILE A 232 -3.14 6.29 3.29
N ARG A 233 -2.29 5.30 3.56
CA ARG A 233 -2.66 3.89 3.50
C ARG A 233 -2.52 3.23 4.86
N HIS A 234 -3.54 2.46 5.24
CA HIS A 234 -3.53 1.59 6.40
C HIS A 234 -3.54 0.14 5.90
N GLN A 235 -2.51 -0.64 6.27
CA GLN A 235 -2.34 -2.03 5.85
C GLN A 235 -2.49 -2.21 4.33
N GLY A 236 -1.73 -1.41 3.57
CA GLY A 236 -1.75 -1.37 2.10
C GLY A 236 -3.00 -0.77 1.43
N LYS A 237 -4.08 -0.54 2.16
CA LYS A 237 -5.35 -0.01 1.61
C LYS A 237 -5.40 1.51 1.72
N PRO A 238 -5.79 2.25 0.66
CA PRO A 238 -6.03 3.69 0.75
C PRO A 238 -7.22 3.99 1.65
N VAL A 239 -7.05 4.97 2.53
CA VAL A 239 -8.04 5.41 3.51
C VAL A 239 -8.19 6.93 3.44
N ASN A 240 -9.39 7.45 3.74
CA ASN A 240 -9.69 8.87 3.65
C ASN A 240 -8.75 9.71 4.56
N PRO A 241 -7.84 10.53 4.01
CA PRO A 241 -6.89 11.31 4.81
C PRO A 241 -7.56 12.29 5.77
N MET A 242 -8.79 12.76 5.47
CA MET A 242 -9.56 13.67 6.34
C MET A 242 -9.97 13.03 7.67
N LEU A 243 -9.89 11.71 7.81
CA LEU A 243 -10.07 11.02 9.10
C LEU A 243 -8.81 11.11 9.97
N TYR A 244 -7.63 11.24 9.36
CA TYR A 244 -6.34 11.23 10.05
C TYR A 244 -5.80 12.62 10.30
N LEU A 245 -6.02 13.53 9.34
CA LEU A 245 -5.54 14.90 9.40
C LEU A 245 -6.27 15.73 10.49
N PRO A 246 -5.61 16.78 11.00
CA PRO A 246 -6.22 17.75 11.90
C PRO A 246 -7.40 18.46 11.24
N LYS A 247 -8.48 18.72 11.98
CA LYS A 247 -9.51 19.66 11.52
C LYS A 247 -8.88 21.05 11.40
N THR A 248 -8.91 21.65 10.22
CA THR A 248 -8.66 23.09 10.06
C THR A 248 -9.76 23.83 10.81
N LYS A 249 -9.40 24.77 11.69
CA LYS A 249 -10.39 25.72 12.21
C LYS A 249 -10.93 26.52 11.00
N LYS A 250 -12.25 26.73 10.98
CA LYS A 250 -12.86 27.71 10.08
C LYS A 250 -12.48 29.12 10.54
#